data_AF-A0A8H8UI12-F1
#
_entry.id   AF-A0A8H8UI12-F1
#
_cell.length_a   1.000
_cell.length_b   1.000
_cell.length_c   1.000
_cell.angle_alpha   90.00
_cell.angle_beta   90.00
_cell.angle_gamma   90.00
#
_symmetry.space_group_name_H-M   'P 1'
#
loop_
_entity.id
_entity.type
_entity.pdbx_description
1 polymer ?
#
loop_
_entity_poly.entity_id
_entity_poly.type
_entity_poly.pdbx_seq_one_letter_code
_entity_poly.pdbx_strand_id
1 'polypeptide(L)'
;MQLLSLLLLSPALVKAAHSPRQPSCDNQPNPRVPTIWLAGDSTEAPGGGGNGTEGWGQYLQYSFLPSVALVNNSAFAGRSARTFTREGRFDIIASNLKEGDWVVIEFGHNDGGTPPVNATVGDKGRADCPGVEIVQTYPTYLQNAARKFLEKKAKVVLSSMTPTNPWEFGNYSYKPSIFTYYTWLAASELGGPSKGVYFVSHGQYAAQAMKNLGKETVDANYPLDHTHTAPFLADVVAQSFVLGLKCGTGGLQDLVVNATSRLQGAVLGTCVAVNETLPI
;
A
#
# COMPACT_ATOMS: atom_id res chain seq x y z
N MET A 1 -3.90 -2.40 -90.88
CA MET A 1 -2.68 -2.20 -90.05
C MET A 1 -2.75 -0.78 -89.52
N GLN A 2 -3.28 -0.55 -88.29
CA GLN A 2 -2.52 -0.44 -87.03
C GLN A 2 -1.37 0.59 -87.16
N LEU A 3 -1.26 1.65 -86.35
CA LEU A 3 -1.52 1.78 -84.92
C LEU A 3 -1.97 3.20 -84.52
N LEU A 4 -2.84 3.26 -83.50
CA LEU A 4 -3.04 4.40 -82.60
C LEU A 4 -1.76 4.65 -81.78
N SER A 5 -1.31 5.91 -81.69
CA SER A 5 -0.26 6.32 -80.77
C SER A 5 -0.90 6.97 -79.53
N LEU A 6 -0.83 6.25 -78.41
CA LEU A 6 -1.29 6.64 -77.08
C LEU A 6 -0.24 7.56 -76.44
N LEU A 7 -0.57 8.83 -76.18
CA LEU A 7 0.25 9.70 -75.32
C LEU A 7 -0.14 9.48 -73.86
N LEU A 8 0.75 8.84 -73.11
CA LEU A 8 0.65 8.63 -71.67
C LEU A 8 0.93 9.95 -70.93
N LEU A 9 0.01 10.36 -70.06
CA LEU A 9 0.25 11.38 -69.03
C LEU A 9 1.14 10.78 -67.93
N SER A 10 2.31 11.37 -67.72
CA SER A 10 3.20 11.05 -66.59
C SER A 10 2.61 11.58 -65.28
N PRO A 11 2.62 10.80 -64.17
CA PRO A 11 2.29 11.35 -62.86
C PRO A 11 3.46 12.21 -62.34
N ALA A 12 3.17 13.47 -62.01
CA ALA A 12 4.13 14.34 -61.34
C ALA A 12 4.43 13.79 -59.93
N LEU A 13 5.69 13.45 -59.70
CA LEU A 13 6.21 13.03 -58.39
C LEU A 13 6.26 14.26 -57.47
N VAL A 14 5.35 14.36 -56.50
CA VAL A 14 5.47 15.33 -55.41
C VAL A 14 6.59 14.84 -54.49
N LYS A 15 7.77 15.45 -54.59
CA LYS A 15 8.83 15.29 -53.58
C LYS A 15 8.38 15.95 -52.29
N ALA A 16 8.03 15.15 -51.28
CA ALA A 16 7.92 15.62 -49.91
C ALA A 16 9.31 16.11 -49.45
N ALA A 17 9.46 17.42 -49.28
CA ALA A 17 10.65 18.01 -48.68
C ALA A 17 10.77 17.51 -47.24
N HIS A 18 11.77 16.66 -46.98
CA HIS A 18 12.17 16.30 -45.62
C HIS A 18 12.85 17.53 -45.00
N SER A 19 12.09 18.28 -44.19
CA SER A 19 12.69 19.28 -43.32
C SER A 19 13.55 18.55 -42.27
N PRO A 20 14.84 18.92 -42.09
CA PRO A 20 15.65 18.31 -41.05
C PRO A 20 15.05 18.61 -39.68
N ARG A 21 14.73 17.56 -38.91
CA ARG A 21 14.31 17.69 -37.50
C ARG A 21 15.43 18.42 -36.76
N GLN A 22 15.17 19.63 -36.31
CA GLN A 22 16.03 20.29 -35.32
C GLN A 22 16.00 19.44 -34.03
N PRO A 23 17.16 19.26 -33.36
CA PRO A 23 17.16 18.66 -32.03
C PRO A 23 16.38 19.61 -31.09
N SER A 24 15.23 19.19 -30.56
CA SER A 24 14.54 20.00 -29.58
C SER A 24 15.36 19.99 -28.29
N CYS A 25 15.79 21.17 -27.85
CA CYS A 25 16.26 21.42 -26.49
C CYS A 25 15.05 21.50 -25.57
N ASP A 26 14.24 20.44 -25.51
CA ASP A 26 13.24 20.31 -24.47
C ASP A 26 13.95 19.82 -23.21
N ASN A 27 14.32 20.76 -22.35
CA ASN A 27 14.62 20.50 -20.94
C ASN A 27 13.32 20.10 -20.21
N GLN A 28 12.67 19.01 -20.63
CA GLN A 28 11.72 18.33 -19.77
C GLN A 28 12.55 17.69 -18.65
N PRO A 29 12.31 18.01 -17.37
CA PRO A 29 12.93 17.27 -16.28
C PRO A 29 12.64 15.79 -16.53
N ASN A 30 13.69 14.97 -16.57
CA ASN A 30 13.53 13.52 -16.65
C ASN A 30 12.52 13.12 -15.55
N PRO A 31 11.40 12.42 -15.86
CA PRO A 31 10.38 12.15 -14.87
C PRO A 31 11.03 11.55 -13.63
N ARG A 32 10.94 12.25 -12.51
CA ARG A 32 11.50 11.77 -11.25
C ARG A 32 10.80 10.46 -10.89
N VAL A 33 11.58 9.45 -10.52
CA VAL A 33 11.05 8.20 -9.96
C VAL A 33 10.36 8.50 -8.62
N PRO A 34 9.05 8.24 -8.47
CA PRO A 34 8.33 8.46 -7.22
C PRO A 34 8.82 7.51 -6.12
N THR A 35 8.71 7.96 -4.88
CA THR A 35 8.97 7.14 -3.70
C THR A 35 7.65 6.70 -3.07
N ILE A 36 7.56 5.41 -2.75
CA ILE A 36 6.47 4.80 -1.99
C ILE A 36 6.96 4.69 -0.54
N TRP A 37 6.41 5.51 0.33
CA TRP A 37 6.71 5.52 1.76
C TRP A 37 5.77 4.58 2.49
N LEU A 38 6.31 3.72 3.36
CA LEU A 38 5.54 2.80 4.18
C LEU A 38 5.49 3.31 5.62
N ALA A 39 4.29 3.34 6.20
CA ALA A 39 4.04 3.78 7.56
C ALA A 39 3.14 2.78 8.27
N GLY A 40 3.75 1.93 9.08
CA GLY A 40 3.04 0.91 9.84
C GLY A 40 3.82 0.39 11.03
N ASP A 41 3.44 -0.81 11.46
CA ASP A 41 3.93 -1.46 12.68
C ASP A 41 4.95 -2.57 12.42
N SER A 42 5.13 -3.49 13.37
CA SER A 42 6.09 -4.59 13.26
C SER A 42 5.77 -5.56 12.12
N THR A 43 4.51 -5.65 11.67
CA THR A 43 4.16 -6.53 10.55
C THR A 43 4.60 -5.98 9.20
N GLU A 44 4.93 -4.68 9.12
CA GLU A 44 5.44 -4.01 7.91
C GLU A 44 6.94 -3.65 8.03
N ALA A 45 7.44 -3.42 9.24
CA ALA A 45 8.78 -2.88 9.52
C ALA A 45 9.95 -3.84 9.20
N PRO A 46 11.12 -3.30 8.83
CA PRO A 46 12.36 -4.09 8.78
C PRO A 46 12.67 -4.75 10.13
N GLY A 47 13.04 -6.03 10.10
CA GLY A 47 13.32 -6.85 11.29
C GLY A 47 12.06 -7.33 12.03
N GLY A 48 10.87 -7.05 11.52
CA GLY A 48 9.61 -7.56 12.06
C GLY A 48 9.39 -7.24 13.55
N GLY A 49 9.05 -8.28 14.32
CA GLY A 49 9.02 -8.27 15.80
C GLY A 49 10.35 -8.67 16.45
N GLY A 50 11.44 -8.79 15.69
CA GLY A 50 12.73 -9.33 16.11
C GLY A 50 12.81 -10.85 15.97
N ASN A 51 13.87 -11.44 16.52
CA ASN A 51 14.10 -12.90 16.63
C ASN A 51 13.82 -13.70 15.33
N GLY A 52 14.27 -13.20 14.18
CA GLY A 52 14.17 -13.90 12.90
C GLY A 52 12.84 -13.73 12.16
N THR A 53 11.95 -12.86 12.65
CA THR A 53 10.76 -12.40 11.91
C THR A 53 11.09 -11.24 10.97
N GLU A 54 10.20 -10.94 10.04
CA GLU A 54 10.37 -9.86 9.08
C GLU A 54 9.03 -9.22 8.71
N GLY A 55 9.04 -7.92 8.43
CA GLY A 55 7.85 -7.20 7.98
C GLY A 55 7.67 -7.25 6.46
N TRP A 56 6.41 -7.30 6.00
CA TRP A 56 6.08 -7.45 4.58
C TRP A 56 6.60 -6.28 3.72
N GLY A 57 6.75 -5.09 4.30
CA GLY A 57 7.25 -3.91 3.61
C GLY A 57 8.69 -4.07 3.08
N GLN A 58 9.49 -5.00 3.61
CA GLN A 58 10.82 -5.33 3.08
C GLN A 58 10.78 -6.03 1.71
N TYR A 59 9.67 -6.70 1.39
CA TYR A 59 9.51 -7.44 0.14
C TYR A 59 8.79 -6.64 -0.94
N LEU A 60 8.07 -5.59 -0.55
CA LEU A 60 7.27 -4.78 -1.47
C LEU A 60 8.10 -4.22 -2.64
N GLN A 61 9.36 -3.84 -2.39
CA GLN A 61 10.29 -3.32 -3.40
C GLN A 61 10.49 -4.23 -4.61
N TYR A 62 10.31 -5.55 -4.47
CA TYR A 62 10.47 -6.50 -5.58
C TYR A 62 9.31 -6.45 -6.59
N SER A 63 8.22 -5.75 -6.26
CA SER A 63 7.07 -5.55 -7.15
C SER A 63 7.17 -4.31 -8.02
N PHE A 64 8.26 -3.55 -7.89
CA PHE A 64 8.52 -2.31 -8.63
C PHE A 64 9.90 -2.35 -9.26
N LEU A 65 10.01 -1.85 -10.51
CA LEU A 65 11.33 -1.59 -11.08
C LEU A 65 11.90 -0.32 -10.42
N PRO A 66 13.20 -0.29 -10.06
CA PRO A 66 13.82 0.92 -9.49
C PRO A 66 13.75 2.16 -10.40
N SER A 67 13.55 1.96 -11.71
CA SER A 67 13.31 3.03 -12.68
C SER A 67 11.85 3.53 -12.73
N VAL A 68 10.93 2.85 -12.02
CA VAL A 68 9.48 3.13 -12.00
C VAL A 68 9.03 3.62 -10.63
N ALA A 69 9.50 3.00 -9.55
CA ALA A 69 9.26 3.46 -8.18
C ALA A 69 10.36 2.96 -7.24
N LEU A 70 10.60 3.72 -6.17
CA LEU A 70 11.46 3.31 -5.06
C LEU A 70 10.59 3.09 -3.81
N VAL A 71 10.90 2.09 -3.00
CA VAL A 71 10.23 1.86 -1.71
C VAL A 71 11.11 2.38 -0.58
N ASN A 72 10.53 3.18 0.31
CA ASN A 72 11.13 3.58 1.57
C ASN A 72 10.28 3.00 2.71
N ASN A 73 10.79 1.96 3.37
CA ASN A 73 10.10 1.37 4.49
C ASN A 73 10.39 2.14 5.80
N SER A 74 9.46 3.01 6.18
CA SER A 74 9.52 3.82 7.40
C SER A 74 8.61 3.27 8.51
N ALA A 75 8.08 2.05 8.35
CA ALA A 75 7.33 1.36 9.40
C ALA A 75 8.24 1.04 10.59
N PHE A 76 7.65 0.97 11.78
CA PHE A 76 8.40 0.79 13.01
C PHE A 76 7.68 -0.10 14.01
N ALA A 77 8.39 -1.11 14.52
CA ALA A 77 7.84 -2.11 15.43
C ALA A 77 7.18 -1.51 16.68
N GLY A 78 6.04 -2.09 17.07
CA GLY A 78 5.29 -1.73 18.28
C GLY A 78 4.55 -0.39 18.20
N ARG A 79 4.41 0.21 17.02
CA ARG A 79 3.66 1.47 16.85
C ARG A 79 2.20 1.20 16.53
N SER A 80 1.34 1.97 17.17
CA SER A 80 -0.04 2.25 16.77
C SER A 80 -0.12 3.59 16.00
N ALA A 81 -1.25 3.88 15.36
CA ALA A 81 -1.46 5.16 14.67
C ALA A 81 -1.25 6.37 15.62
N ARG A 82 -1.65 6.23 16.89
CA ARG A 82 -1.39 7.20 17.97
C ARG A 82 0.10 7.40 18.19
N THR A 83 0.82 6.31 18.52
CA THR A 83 2.23 6.42 18.91
C THR A 83 3.12 6.86 17.75
N PHE A 84 2.80 6.45 16.51
CA PHE A 84 3.49 6.90 15.30
C PHE A 84 3.30 8.40 15.08
N THR A 85 2.10 8.92 15.35
CA THR A 85 1.81 10.37 15.34
C THR A 85 2.57 11.10 16.44
N ARG A 86 2.48 10.64 17.69
CA ARG A 86 3.14 11.26 18.85
C ARG A 86 4.66 11.33 18.71
N GLU A 87 5.26 10.32 18.11
CA GLU A 87 6.71 10.28 17.84
C GLU A 87 7.13 11.12 16.62
N GLY A 88 6.20 11.84 15.98
CA GLY A 88 6.50 12.73 14.84
C GLY A 88 6.85 11.98 13.56
N ARG A 89 6.61 10.67 13.47
CA ARG A 89 7.05 9.86 12.33
C ARG A 89 6.28 10.17 11.05
N PHE A 90 5.00 10.47 11.16
CA PHE A 90 4.24 11.01 10.02
C PHE A 90 4.79 12.37 9.56
N ASP A 91 5.25 13.23 10.49
CA ASP A 91 5.86 14.51 10.13
C ASP A 91 7.22 14.33 9.45
N ILE A 92 8.02 13.35 9.88
CA ILE A 92 9.27 12.97 9.22
C ILE A 92 9.00 12.55 7.77
N ILE A 93 8.02 11.67 7.53
CA ILE A 93 7.63 11.30 6.16
C ILE A 93 7.20 12.56 5.39
N ALA A 94 6.27 13.35 5.94
CA ALA A 94 5.75 14.56 5.28
C ALA A 94 6.82 15.58 4.91
N SER A 95 7.88 15.70 5.72
CA SER A 95 9.01 16.61 5.46
C SER A 95 9.91 16.16 4.31
N ASN A 96 9.93 14.85 4.00
CA ASN A 96 10.74 14.26 2.93
C ASN A 96 9.95 13.98 1.64
N LEU A 97 8.62 14.08 1.69
CA LEU A 97 7.77 13.88 0.52
C LEU A 97 8.03 14.91 -0.58
N LYS A 98 7.92 14.42 -1.80
CA LYS A 98 7.94 15.21 -3.03
C LYS A 98 6.64 14.95 -3.80
N GLU A 99 6.24 15.92 -4.63
CA GLU A 99 5.05 15.79 -5.49
C GLU A 99 5.10 14.49 -6.31
N GLY A 100 3.99 13.75 -6.32
CA GLY A 100 3.87 12.46 -7.01
C GLY A 100 4.32 11.24 -6.19
N ASP A 101 4.86 11.42 -4.98
CA ASP A 101 5.12 10.31 -4.06
C ASP A 101 3.84 9.63 -3.60
N TRP A 102 4.00 8.42 -3.07
CA TRP A 102 2.94 7.62 -2.47
C TRP A 102 3.24 7.38 -1.00
N VAL A 103 2.21 7.31 -0.17
CA VAL A 103 2.31 6.83 1.21
C VAL A 103 1.30 5.72 1.44
N VAL A 104 1.79 4.55 1.85
CA VAL A 104 0.97 3.45 2.37
C VAL A 104 0.94 3.57 3.88
N ILE A 105 -0.26 3.57 4.46
CA ILE A 105 -0.46 3.60 5.91
C ILE A 105 -1.20 2.33 6.32
N GLU A 106 -0.60 1.55 7.21
CA GLU A 106 -1.17 0.28 7.71
C GLU A 106 -0.96 0.15 9.22
N PHE A 107 -2.05 0.21 9.99
CA PHE A 107 -2.03 0.07 11.45
C PHE A 107 -3.23 -0.74 11.94
N GLY A 108 -3.18 -1.23 13.16
CA GLY A 108 -4.32 -1.88 13.82
C GLY A 108 -3.92 -2.88 14.91
N HIS A 109 -2.77 -3.55 14.76
CA HIS A 109 -2.31 -4.56 15.73
C HIS A 109 -2.05 -3.96 17.12
N ASN A 110 -1.55 -2.72 17.17
CA ASN A 110 -1.19 -2.03 18.41
C ASN A 110 -2.21 -0.95 18.84
N ASP A 111 -3.30 -0.79 18.10
CA ASP A 111 -4.30 0.28 18.33
C ASP A 111 -5.44 -0.14 19.27
N GLY A 112 -5.55 -1.45 19.55
CA GLY A 112 -6.49 -2.01 20.50
C GLY A 112 -5.99 -1.99 21.95
N GLY A 113 -6.83 -2.49 22.86
CA GLY A 113 -6.52 -2.65 24.29
C GLY A 113 -6.98 -1.50 25.18
N THR A 114 -6.98 -1.74 26.48
CA THR A 114 -7.22 -0.70 27.49
C THR A 114 -5.88 -0.02 27.80
N PRO A 115 -5.81 1.33 27.91
CA PRO A 115 -4.64 2.00 28.44
C PRO A 115 -4.23 1.34 29.77
N PRO A 116 -2.94 1.06 30.03
CA PRO A 116 -2.54 0.38 31.25
C PRO A 116 -3.09 1.13 32.47
N VAL A 117 -3.75 0.43 33.39
CA VAL A 117 -4.34 1.00 34.62
C VAL A 117 -3.33 1.74 35.51
N ASN A 118 -2.04 1.50 35.31
CA ASN A 118 -0.91 2.18 35.98
C ASN A 118 -0.02 2.98 35.03
N ALA A 119 -0.42 3.17 33.77
CA ALA A 119 0.15 4.28 33.02
C ALA A 119 -0.41 5.54 33.69
N THR A 120 0.45 6.47 34.07
CA THR A 120 0.07 7.85 34.47
C THR A 120 -0.65 8.62 33.35
N VAL A 121 -1.07 7.93 32.28
CA VAL A 121 -1.81 8.37 31.10
C VAL A 121 -2.90 7.33 30.77
N GLY A 122 -3.75 7.03 31.75
CA GLY A 122 -5.04 6.38 31.52
C GLY A 122 -6.14 7.44 31.51
N ASP A 123 -6.89 7.55 30.41
CA ASP A 123 -7.98 8.51 30.26
C ASP A 123 -9.12 8.19 31.24
N LYS A 124 -9.07 8.80 32.43
CA LYS A 124 -10.16 8.83 33.43
C LYS A 124 -11.33 9.71 32.98
N GLY A 125 -11.78 9.58 31.73
CA GLY A 125 -12.97 10.24 31.22
C GLY A 125 -12.97 11.77 31.32
N ARG A 126 -11.82 12.45 31.23
CA ARG A 126 -11.74 13.92 31.17
C ARG A 126 -10.80 14.37 30.06
N ALA A 127 -11.27 15.32 29.26
CA ALA A 127 -10.65 15.82 28.04
C ALA A 127 -9.64 16.97 28.24
N ASP A 128 -9.29 17.35 29.48
CA ASP A 128 -8.40 18.51 29.68
C ASP A 128 -7.58 18.44 30.97
N CYS A 129 -6.25 18.32 30.83
CA CYS A 129 -5.24 18.72 31.81
C CYS A 129 -3.95 19.15 31.06
N PRO A 130 -3.26 20.24 31.42
CA PRO A 130 -2.07 20.69 30.69
C PRO A 130 -0.92 19.69 30.89
N GLY A 131 -0.33 19.20 29.79
CA GLY A 131 0.63 18.10 29.80
C GLY A 131 0.03 16.72 29.50
N VAL A 132 -1.29 16.65 29.23
CA VAL A 132 -1.99 15.46 28.75
C VAL A 132 -1.96 15.42 27.22
N GLU A 133 -1.52 14.29 26.67
CA GLU A 133 -1.66 14.01 25.24
C GLU A 133 -3.14 13.96 24.89
N ILE A 134 -3.61 14.81 23.97
CA ILE A 134 -4.95 14.69 23.40
C ILE A 134 -4.99 13.42 22.55
N VAL A 135 -5.64 12.38 23.07
CA VAL A 135 -5.78 11.10 22.37
C VAL A 135 -6.96 11.16 21.41
N GLN A 136 -6.64 11.09 20.12
CA GLN A 136 -7.64 11.07 19.05
C GLN A 136 -8.13 9.64 18.76
N THR A 137 -9.21 9.52 17.99
CA THR A 137 -9.68 8.23 17.48
C THR A 137 -8.76 7.71 16.37
N TYR A 138 -8.77 6.40 16.14
CA TYR A 138 -7.99 5.76 15.07
C TYR A 138 -8.24 6.40 13.68
N PRO A 139 -9.49 6.58 13.18
CA PRO A 139 -9.73 7.27 11.92
C PRO A 139 -9.14 8.69 11.89
N THR A 140 -9.22 9.42 13.00
CA THR A 140 -8.71 10.80 13.09
C THR A 140 -7.19 10.85 12.87
N TYR A 141 -6.43 9.90 13.43
CA TYR A 141 -4.99 9.82 13.19
C TYR A 141 -4.68 9.57 11.71
N LEU A 142 -5.35 8.60 11.09
CA LEU A 142 -5.14 8.30 9.68
C LEU A 142 -5.54 9.47 8.77
N GLN A 143 -6.66 10.13 9.05
CA GLN A 143 -7.14 11.28 8.30
C GLN A 143 -6.18 12.47 8.40
N ASN A 144 -5.68 12.76 9.61
CA ASN A 144 -4.72 13.84 9.80
C ASN A 144 -3.39 13.57 9.08
N ALA A 145 -2.88 12.34 9.17
CA ALA A 145 -1.69 11.93 8.43
C ALA A 145 -1.90 12.03 6.91
N ALA A 146 -3.02 11.49 6.41
CA ALA A 146 -3.34 11.54 4.99
C ALA A 146 -3.45 12.98 4.47
N ARG A 147 -4.13 13.89 5.19
CA ARG A 147 -4.22 15.31 4.80
C ARG A 147 -2.84 15.97 4.69
N LYS A 148 -1.94 15.72 5.65
CA LYS A 148 -0.54 16.22 5.59
C LYS A 148 0.17 15.75 4.31
N PHE A 149 -0.04 14.51 3.88
CA PHE A 149 0.59 13.96 2.68
C PHE A 149 -0.04 14.51 1.39
N LEU A 150 -1.37 14.65 1.37
CA LEU A 150 -2.10 15.25 0.24
C LEU A 150 -1.71 16.72 0.03
N GLU A 151 -1.43 17.48 1.09
CA GLU A 151 -0.91 18.86 1.01
C GLU A 151 0.47 18.91 0.32
N LYS A 152 1.27 17.84 0.41
CA LYS A 152 2.53 17.66 -0.32
C LYS A 152 2.32 17.13 -1.75
N LYS A 153 1.06 17.00 -2.19
CA LYS A 153 0.66 16.40 -3.46
C LYS A 153 1.15 14.95 -3.63
N ALA A 154 1.35 14.25 -2.51
CA ALA A 154 1.47 12.80 -2.52
C ALA A 154 0.09 12.16 -2.62
N LYS A 155 0.03 10.89 -2.99
CA LYS A 155 -1.18 10.06 -2.95
C LYS A 155 -1.10 9.10 -1.77
N VAL A 156 -2.24 8.73 -1.20
CA VAL A 156 -2.29 7.93 0.03
C VAL A 156 -3.04 6.63 -0.21
N VAL A 157 -2.47 5.51 0.23
CA VAL A 157 -3.12 4.21 0.29
C VAL A 157 -3.31 3.88 1.77
N LEU A 158 -4.56 3.83 2.22
CA LEU A 158 -4.92 3.32 3.54
C LEU A 158 -5.15 1.81 3.41
N SER A 159 -4.28 1.03 4.05
CA SER A 159 -4.28 -0.42 3.97
C SER A 159 -4.81 -1.01 5.27
N SER A 160 -5.74 -1.96 5.18
CA SER A 160 -6.22 -2.68 6.37
C SER A 160 -5.11 -3.55 6.97
N MET A 161 -5.01 -3.61 8.30
CA MET A 161 -4.07 -4.50 8.99
C MET A 161 -4.07 -5.94 8.45
N THR A 162 -2.89 -6.56 8.48
CA THR A 162 -2.68 -7.98 8.18
C THR A 162 -3.38 -8.88 9.21
N PRO A 163 -3.69 -10.15 8.87
CA PRO A 163 -4.21 -11.11 9.82
C PRO A 163 -3.14 -11.49 10.85
N THR A 164 -3.57 -11.71 12.10
CA THR A 164 -2.88 -12.68 12.97
C THR A 164 -3.10 -14.09 12.42
N ASN A 165 -2.36 -15.10 12.91
CA ASN A 165 -2.41 -16.47 12.41
C ASN A 165 -3.86 -17.00 12.36
N PRO A 166 -4.47 -17.15 11.17
CA PRO A 166 -5.87 -17.56 11.04
C PRO A 166 -6.07 -19.06 11.31
N TRP A 167 -4.99 -19.82 11.52
CA TRP A 167 -5.00 -21.25 11.80
C TRP A 167 -4.65 -21.58 13.27
N GLU A 168 -4.45 -20.57 14.12
CA GLU A 168 -3.98 -20.69 15.52
C GLU A 168 -4.76 -21.76 16.31
N PHE A 169 -6.08 -21.83 16.13
CA PHE A 169 -6.96 -22.74 16.87
C PHE A 169 -7.30 -24.04 16.13
N GLY A 170 -6.47 -24.45 15.16
CA GLY A 170 -6.63 -25.71 14.43
C GLY A 170 -7.51 -25.62 13.19
N ASN A 171 -8.55 -24.79 13.22
CA ASN A 171 -9.43 -24.52 12.09
C ASN A 171 -9.17 -23.13 11.52
N TYR A 172 -9.27 -22.99 10.20
CA TYR A 172 -9.18 -21.68 9.56
C TYR A 172 -10.31 -20.78 10.02
N SER A 173 -9.96 -19.61 10.55
CA SER A 173 -10.89 -18.55 10.90
C SER A 173 -10.23 -17.21 10.66
N TYR A 174 -10.86 -16.39 9.82
CA TYR A 174 -10.47 -15.00 9.63
C TYR A 174 -11.72 -14.13 9.63
N LYS A 175 -11.68 -13.07 10.45
CA LYS A 175 -12.65 -11.98 10.44
C LYS A 175 -11.88 -10.67 10.44
N PRO A 176 -12.19 -9.72 9.53
CA PRO A 176 -11.59 -8.40 9.58
C PRO A 176 -11.76 -7.76 10.96
N SER A 177 -10.70 -7.15 11.46
CA SER A 177 -10.75 -6.34 12.68
C SER A 177 -11.63 -5.11 12.47
N ILE A 178 -12.12 -4.52 13.56
CA ILE A 178 -12.82 -3.23 13.49
C ILE A 178 -11.92 -2.12 12.91
N PHE A 179 -10.59 -2.24 13.06
CA PHE A 179 -9.64 -1.32 12.44
C PHE A 179 -9.66 -1.38 10.91
N THR A 180 -10.05 -2.51 10.32
CA THR A 180 -10.29 -2.62 8.86
C THR A 180 -11.43 -1.70 8.43
N TYR A 181 -12.53 -1.68 9.19
CA TYR A 181 -13.65 -0.76 8.95
C TYR A 181 -13.24 0.69 9.13
N TYR A 182 -12.53 1.00 10.22
CA TYR A 182 -12.08 2.36 10.48
C TYR A 182 -11.08 2.88 9.43
N THR A 183 -10.23 2.01 8.89
CA THR A 183 -9.31 2.34 7.80
C THR A 183 -10.08 2.67 6.52
N TRP A 184 -11.05 1.82 6.16
CA TRP A 184 -11.93 2.07 5.01
C TRP A 184 -12.74 3.36 5.18
N LEU A 185 -13.33 3.57 6.36
CA LEU A 185 -14.10 4.76 6.69
C LEU A 185 -13.25 6.02 6.52
N ALA A 186 -12.01 6.02 7.03
CA ALA A 186 -11.07 7.12 6.85
C ALA A 186 -10.82 7.43 5.37
N ALA A 187 -10.59 6.41 4.54
CA ALA A 187 -10.38 6.60 3.10
C ALA A 187 -11.62 7.17 2.40
N SER A 188 -12.79 6.67 2.78
CA SER A 188 -14.09 7.10 2.26
C SER A 188 -14.37 8.58 2.59
N GLU A 189 -14.20 8.98 3.87
CA GLU A 189 -14.44 10.34 4.34
C GLU A 189 -13.43 11.36 3.80
N LEU A 190 -12.25 10.91 3.38
CA LEU A 190 -11.27 11.75 2.66
C LEU A 190 -11.63 11.97 1.18
N GLY A 191 -12.70 11.36 0.67
CA GLY A 191 -13.18 11.51 -0.70
C GLY A 191 -12.64 10.47 -1.69
N GLY A 192 -11.94 9.45 -1.18
CA GLY A 192 -11.50 8.29 -1.97
C GLY A 192 -10.64 8.65 -3.19
N PRO A 193 -10.69 7.82 -4.26
CA PRO A 193 -9.79 7.95 -5.40
C PRO A 193 -9.80 9.33 -6.09
N SER A 194 -10.96 10.02 -6.06
CA SER A 194 -11.12 11.36 -6.62
C SER A 194 -10.26 12.43 -5.92
N LYS A 195 -9.81 12.14 -4.70
CA LYS A 195 -8.92 12.99 -3.89
C LYS A 195 -7.52 12.40 -3.72
N GLY A 196 -7.19 11.35 -4.48
CA GLY A 196 -5.89 10.68 -4.39
C GLY A 196 -5.72 9.81 -3.13
N VAL A 197 -6.84 9.39 -2.52
CA VAL A 197 -6.87 8.48 -1.37
C VAL A 197 -7.46 7.15 -1.79
N TYR A 198 -6.79 6.05 -1.46
CA TYR A 198 -7.18 4.71 -1.89
C TYR A 198 -7.28 3.81 -0.68
N PHE A 199 -8.10 2.77 -0.78
CA PHE A 199 -8.20 1.72 0.22
C PHE A 199 -7.78 0.38 -0.37
N VAL A 200 -7.00 -0.39 0.38
CA VAL A 200 -6.64 -1.77 0.03
C VAL A 200 -7.02 -2.68 1.20
N SER A 201 -7.83 -3.70 0.91
CA SER A 201 -8.23 -4.72 1.89
C SER A 201 -7.14 -5.80 2.05
N HIS A 202 -5.93 -5.35 2.40
CA HIS A 202 -4.74 -6.19 2.49
C HIS A 202 -4.95 -7.40 3.42
N GLY A 203 -5.60 -7.21 4.56
CA GLY A 203 -5.91 -8.31 5.48
C GLY A 203 -6.72 -9.42 4.83
N GLN A 204 -7.71 -9.08 4.00
CA GLN A 204 -8.54 -10.08 3.30
C GLN A 204 -7.73 -10.86 2.25
N TYR A 205 -6.88 -10.19 1.47
CA TYR A 205 -6.00 -10.83 0.49
C TYR A 205 -4.92 -11.68 1.14
N ALA A 206 -4.35 -11.25 2.27
CA ALA A 206 -3.39 -12.02 3.05
C ALA A 206 -4.05 -13.26 3.68
N ALA A 207 -5.25 -13.12 4.25
CA ALA A 207 -6.01 -14.24 4.81
C ALA A 207 -6.34 -15.29 3.74
N GLN A 208 -6.74 -14.86 2.54
CA GLN A 208 -6.95 -15.76 1.40
C GLN A 208 -5.68 -16.55 1.07
N ALA A 209 -4.52 -15.89 0.99
CA ALA A 209 -3.25 -16.58 0.73
C ALA A 209 -2.89 -17.58 1.82
N MET A 210 -3.05 -17.20 3.10
CA MET A 210 -2.83 -18.07 4.25
C MET A 210 -3.79 -19.27 4.25
N LYS A 211 -5.04 -19.10 3.83
CA LYS A 211 -5.99 -20.20 3.65
C LYS A 211 -5.48 -21.21 2.64
N ASN A 212 -4.97 -20.73 1.51
CA ASN A 212 -4.52 -21.57 0.41
C ASN A 212 -3.19 -22.29 0.71
N LEU A 213 -2.28 -21.65 1.45
CA LEU A 213 -1.04 -22.27 1.92
C LEU A 213 -1.26 -23.42 2.91
N GLY A 214 -2.39 -23.40 3.61
CA GLY A 214 -2.77 -24.41 4.61
C GLY A 214 -2.06 -24.24 5.96
N LYS A 215 -2.64 -24.89 6.97
CA LYS A 215 -2.25 -24.78 8.38
C LYS A 215 -0.76 -24.99 8.63
N GLU A 216 -0.21 -26.11 8.14
CA GLU A 216 1.18 -26.50 8.43
C GLU A 216 2.17 -25.42 7.98
N THR A 217 2.02 -24.94 6.75
CA THR A 217 2.86 -23.87 6.21
C THR A 217 2.69 -22.57 6.98
N VAL A 218 1.45 -22.17 7.30
CA VAL A 218 1.19 -20.90 7.98
C VAL A 218 1.74 -20.92 9.41
N ASP A 219 1.46 -21.96 10.19
CA ASP A 219 1.95 -22.08 11.57
C ASP A 219 3.48 -22.09 11.64
N ALA A 220 4.15 -22.81 10.72
CA ALA A 220 5.61 -22.84 10.65
C ALA A 220 6.22 -21.45 10.37
N ASN A 221 5.43 -20.51 9.83
CA ASN A 221 5.87 -19.16 9.51
C ASN A 221 5.34 -18.08 10.47
N TYR A 222 4.83 -18.50 11.63
CA TYR A 222 4.61 -17.66 12.80
C TYR A 222 5.53 -18.14 13.94
N PRO A 223 6.86 -17.95 13.83
CA PRO A 223 7.85 -18.68 14.62
C PRO A 223 7.93 -18.25 16.09
N LEU A 224 7.38 -17.09 16.45
CA LEU A 224 7.47 -16.51 17.79
C LEU A 224 6.12 -16.43 18.48
N ASP A 225 5.14 -15.91 17.75
CA ASP A 225 3.79 -15.65 18.19
C ASP A 225 2.86 -15.65 16.99
N HIS A 226 1.57 -15.43 17.22
CA HIS A 226 0.55 -15.40 16.19
C HIS A 226 0.50 -14.11 15.33
N THR A 227 1.45 -13.19 15.44
CA THR A 227 1.42 -11.88 14.75
C THR A 227 2.63 -11.68 13.84
N HIS A 228 3.82 -12.04 14.30
CA HIS A 228 5.07 -11.75 13.59
C HIS A 228 5.45 -12.90 12.65
N THR A 229 5.54 -12.57 11.36
CA THR A 229 5.76 -13.55 10.29
C THR A 229 7.25 -13.82 10.07
N ALA A 230 7.58 -15.06 9.73
CA ALA A 230 8.88 -15.39 9.15
C ALA A 230 9.02 -14.77 7.74
N PRO A 231 10.26 -14.57 7.24
CA PRO A 231 10.56 -14.05 5.91
C PRO A 231 9.67 -14.56 4.76
N PHE A 232 9.43 -15.87 4.70
CA PHE A 232 8.61 -16.47 3.65
C PHE A 232 7.16 -15.97 3.67
N LEU A 233 6.52 -15.94 4.84
CA LEU A 233 5.15 -15.48 4.95
C LEU A 233 5.04 -13.95 4.84
N ALA A 234 6.06 -13.21 5.28
CA ALA A 234 6.16 -11.76 5.04
C ALA A 234 6.19 -11.41 3.54
N ASP A 235 6.92 -12.18 2.72
CA ASP A 235 6.91 -12.04 1.25
C ASP A 235 5.52 -12.36 0.66
N VAL A 236 4.89 -13.45 1.09
CA VAL A 236 3.53 -13.79 0.65
C VAL A 236 2.53 -12.68 1.01
N VAL A 237 2.63 -12.11 2.20
CA VAL A 237 1.80 -10.97 2.63
C VAL A 237 2.05 -9.76 1.71
N ALA A 238 3.31 -9.42 1.41
CA ALA A 238 3.61 -8.34 0.46
C ALA A 238 3.01 -8.59 -0.93
N GLN A 239 3.06 -9.82 -1.42
CA GLN A 239 2.43 -10.20 -2.69
C GLN A 239 0.90 -10.11 -2.63
N SER A 240 0.28 -10.44 -1.50
CA SER A 240 -1.15 -10.25 -1.26
C SER A 240 -1.56 -8.78 -1.29
N PHE A 241 -0.75 -7.86 -0.73
CA PHE A 241 -0.96 -6.42 -0.89
C PHE A 241 -0.97 -6.02 -2.36
N VAL A 242 0.00 -6.50 -3.14
CA VAL A 242 0.16 -6.20 -4.56
C VAL A 242 -1.00 -6.76 -5.38
N LEU A 243 -1.49 -7.96 -5.06
CA LEU A 243 -2.73 -8.49 -5.65
C LEU A 243 -3.91 -7.57 -5.32
N GLY A 244 -4.02 -7.11 -4.07
CA GLY A 244 -5.04 -6.14 -3.66
C GLY A 244 -4.97 -4.82 -4.44
N LEU A 245 -3.76 -4.31 -4.71
CA LEU A 245 -3.55 -3.14 -5.57
C LEU A 245 -4.06 -3.38 -7.00
N LYS A 246 -3.68 -4.50 -7.61
CA LYS A 246 -4.02 -4.83 -9.01
C LYS A 246 -5.49 -5.21 -9.23
N CYS A 247 -6.16 -5.70 -8.19
CA CYS A 247 -7.59 -6.02 -8.22
C CYS A 247 -8.46 -4.81 -7.87
N GLY A 248 -7.89 -3.78 -7.24
CA GLY A 248 -8.55 -2.52 -6.92
C GLY A 248 -8.49 -1.50 -8.04
N THR A 249 -8.93 -0.28 -7.74
CA THR A 249 -8.95 0.87 -8.68
C THR A 249 -7.93 1.94 -8.30
N GLY A 250 -6.83 1.54 -7.65
CA GLY A 250 -5.82 2.45 -7.13
C GLY A 250 -4.78 2.88 -8.16
N GLY A 251 -4.39 4.15 -8.20
CA GLY A 251 -3.37 4.62 -9.16
C GLY A 251 -1.96 4.06 -8.90
N LEU A 252 -1.70 3.46 -7.73
CA LEU A 252 -0.41 2.82 -7.42
C LEU A 252 -0.23 1.52 -8.22
N GLN A 253 -1.33 0.88 -8.62
CA GLN A 253 -1.32 -0.37 -9.38
C GLN A 253 -0.64 -0.26 -10.75
N ASP A 254 -0.59 0.97 -11.29
CA ASP A 254 0.00 1.29 -12.59
C ASP A 254 1.53 1.25 -12.53
N LEU A 255 2.11 1.34 -11.33
CA LEU A 255 3.56 1.26 -11.10
C LEU A 255 4.04 -0.18 -10.87
N VAL A 256 3.13 -1.10 -10.57
CA VAL A 256 3.45 -2.52 -10.31
C VAL A 256 3.75 -3.24 -11.62
N VAL A 257 4.90 -3.94 -11.66
CA VAL A 257 5.38 -4.61 -12.88
C VAL A 257 4.68 -5.93 -13.16
N ASN A 258 4.10 -6.54 -12.14
CA ASN A 258 3.35 -7.78 -12.25
C ASN A 258 1.96 -7.50 -12.82
N ALA A 259 1.60 -8.20 -13.90
CA ALA A 259 0.22 -8.27 -14.35
C ALA A 259 -0.62 -9.08 -13.35
N THR A 260 -1.90 -8.74 -13.16
CA THR A 260 -2.80 -9.42 -12.21
C THR A 260 -2.85 -10.93 -12.43
N SER A 261 -2.87 -11.37 -13.69
CA SER A 261 -2.86 -12.80 -14.07
C SER A 261 -1.60 -13.56 -13.65
N ARG A 262 -0.49 -12.87 -13.37
CA ARG A 262 0.75 -13.46 -12.85
C ARG A 262 0.80 -13.51 -11.33
N LEU A 263 -0.04 -12.73 -10.65
CA LEU A 263 -0.19 -12.73 -9.20
C LEU A 263 -1.24 -13.76 -8.77
N GLN A 264 -2.36 -13.82 -9.48
CA GLN A 264 -3.38 -14.82 -9.19
C GLN A 264 -2.83 -16.24 -9.35
N GLY A 265 -3.25 -17.16 -8.48
CA GLY A 265 -2.79 -18.54 -8.55
C GLY A 265 -3.10 -19.34 -7.30
N ALA A 266 -2.48 -20.52 -7.19
CA ALA A 266 -2.73 -21.45 -6.08
C ALA A 266 -2.38 -20.86 -4.71
N VAL A 267 -1.41 -19.94 -4.63
CA VAL A 267 -1.03 -19.29 -3.36
C VAL A 267 -1.91 -18.06 -3.12
N LEU A 268 -1.76 -16.99 -3.91
CA LEU A 268 -2.44 -15.72 -3.64
C LEU A 268 -3.96 -15.75 -3.91
N GLY A 269 -4.45 -16.75 -4.65
CA GLY A 269 -5.86 -16.88 -5.03
C GLY A 269 -6.28 -15.92 -6.15
N THR A 270 -7.52 -15.45 -6.12
CA THR A 270 -8.11 -14.56 -7.13
C THR A 270 -8.40 -13.16 -6.58
N CYS A 271 -8.79 -12.22 -7.44
CA CYS A 271 -9.40 -10.98 -6.98
C CYS A 271 -10.63 -11.30 -6.12
N VAL A 272 -10.71 -10.64 -4.97
CA VAL A 272 -11.83 -10.74 -4.02
C VAL A 272 -12.92 -9.77 -4.47
N ALA A 273 -14.19 -10.16 -4.38
CA ALA A 273 -15.27 -9.28 -4.80
C ALA A 273 -15.29 -8.00 -3.94
N VAL A 274 -15.61 -6.84 -4.53
CA VAL A 274 -15.59 -5.56 -3.79
C VAL A 274 -16.42 -5.62 -2.52
N ASN A 275 -17.60 -6.26 -2.56
CA ASN A 275 -18.46 -6.40 -1.38
C ASN A 275 -17.85 -7.28 -0.28
N GLU A 276 -16.96 -8.21 -0.62
CA GLU A 276 -16.22 -9.03 0.35
C GLU A 276 -15.00 -8.29 0.93
N THR A 277 -14.58 -7.20 0.28
CA THR A 277 -13.50 -6.33 0.77
C THR A 277 -13.99 -5.20 1.68
N LEU A 278 -15.29 -4.91 1.66
CA LEU A 278 -15.93 -3.94 2.55
C LEU A 278 -16.28 -4.62 3.87
N PRO A 279 -15.73 -4.17 5.00
CA PRO A 279 -16.11 -4.67 6.32
C PRO A 279 -17.51 -4.13 6.65
N ILE A 280 -18.54 -4.93 6.39
CA ILE A 280 -19.93 -4.68 6.82
C ILE A 280 -20.12 -5.08 8.29
#